data_AF-A0A1I7TAL0-F1
#
_entry.id   AF-A0A1I7TAL0-F1
#
_cell.length_a   1.000
_cell.length_b   1.000
_cell.length_c   1.000
_cell.angle_alpha   90.00
_cell.angle_beta   90.00
_cell.angle_gamma   90.00
#
_symmetry.space_group_name_H-M   'P 1'
#
loop_
_entity.id
_entity.type
_entity.pdbx_description
1 polymer ?
#
loop_
_entity_poly.entity_id
_entity_poly.type
_entity_poly.pdbx_seq_one_letter_code
_entity_poly.pdbx_strand_id
1 'polypeptide(L)'
;MIRHDVAQKYKKEELELLKNEEMVKKAIEYTNKKIKQMEDELLPFENKRKNIRPKFEIYVTKRQSNSEPCVIERVEYEGDLHRAGDSLMKFMFAKRQHAVQVNELQIISKCQMLQMPFNLQMKIKQLDLFTNVSSMIEIIKPIIDESSFPCEKLKIDLDSNDIQKLDLEFISHFKTLVIEGTADLTLQFIQNIPNQIVHFQMDSDFSESPDLINLIRNWVTISKPIGTCFTFHCDQEESDLIQILNNVRDQIEGAIAGNKSVNIPIRNSTVLQVSYDDYENEFFIKMAVVSFK
;
A
#
# COMPACT_ATOMS: atom_id res chain seq x y z
N MET A 1 12.29 -29.66 -16.36
CA MET A 1 11.18 -30.59 -16.09
C MET A 1 9.89 -29.88 -16.50
N ILE A 2 9.28 -30.33 -17.59
CA ILE A 2 8.13 -29.70 -18.25
C ILE A 2 6.91 -29.87 -17.34
N ARG A 3 6.33 -28.77 -16.83
CA ARG A 3 5.04 -28.81 -16.14
C ARG A 3 3.96 -28.96 -17.21
N HIS A 4 3.26 -30.09 -17.18
CA HIS A 4 2.04 -30.28 -17.96
C HIS A 4 1.02 -29.20 -17.60
N ASP A 5 0.48 -28.54 -18.62
CA ASP A 5 -0.75 -27.74 -18.55
C ASP A 5 -1.85 -28.59 -17.90
N VAL A 6 -2.19 -28.25 -16.66
CA VAL A 6 -3.46 -28.67 -16.09
C VAL A 6 -4.50 -27.78 -16.74
N ALA A 7 -5.25 -28.36 -17.68
CA ALA A 7 -6.44 -27.72 -18.24
C ALA A 7 -7.33 -27.26 -17.07
N GLN A 8 -7.38 -25.95 -16.85
CA GLN A 8 -8.23 -25.34 -15.84
C GLN A 8 -9.68 -25.62 -16.25
N LYS A 9 -10.31 -26.59 -15.56
CA LYS A 9 -11.74 -26.86 -15.72
C LYS A 9 -12.48 -25.67 -15.14
N TYR A 10 -13.04 -24.84 -16.02
CA TYR A 10 -13.88 -23.73 -15.63
C TYR A 10 -15.00 -24.20 -14.70
N LYS A 11 -15.22 -23.47 -13.60
CA LYS A 11 -16.30 -23.76 -12.64
C LYS A 11 -17.65 -23.47 -13.29
N LYS A 12 -18.70 -24.14 -12.80
CA LYS A 12 -20.08 -23.97 -13.30
C LYS A 12 -20.52 -22.50 -13.23
N GLU A 13 -20.06 -21.74 -12.24
CA GLU A 13 -20.26 -20.30 -12.08
C GLU A 13 -19.59 -19.45 -13.17
N GLU A 14 -18.38 -19.81 -13.61
CA GLU A 14 -17.68 -19.15 -14.73
C GLU A 14 -18.40 -19.39 -16.06
N LEU A 15 -19.10 -20.53 -16.19
CA LEU A 15 -19.99 -20.81 -17.31
C LEU A 15 -21.33 -20.08 -17.21
N GLU A 16 -21.77 -19.67 -16.01
CA GLU A 16 -23.00 -18.89 -15.83
C GLU A 16 -22.82 -17.41 -16.22
N LEU A 17 -21.62 -16.86 -16.12
CA LEU A 17 -21.26 -15.53 -16.64
C LEU A 17 -21.40 -15.42 -18.17
N LEU A 18 -21.43 -16.55 -18.88
CA LEU A 18 -21.61 -16.63 -20.33
C LEU A 18 -23.09 -16.69 -20.77
N LYS A 19 -24.05 -16.49 -19.85
CA LYS A 19 -25.50 -16.61 -20.14
C LYS A 19 -26.10 -15.46 -20.97
N ASN A 20 -25.39 -14.35 -21.16
CA ASN A 20 -25.84 -13.21 -21.97
C ASN A 20 -24.83 -12.93 -23.10
N GLU A 21 -25.30 -12.98 -24.36
CA GLU A 21 -24.49 -12.74 -25.57
C GLU A 21 -23.72 -11.42 -25.51
N GLU A 22 -24.28 -10.39 -24.86
CA GLU A 22 -23.62 -9.11 -24.65
C GLU A 22 -22.43 -9.21 -23.68
N MET A 23 -22.55 -9.99 -22.61
CA MET A 23 -21.46 -10.21 -21.65
C MET A 23 -20.33 -11.04 -22.28
N VAL A 24 -20.67 -12.05 -23.10
CA VAL A 24 -19.69 -12.83 -23.86
C VAL A 24 -18.92 -11.92 -24.82
N LYS A 25 -19.62 -11.03 -25.54
CA LYS A 25 -18.99 -10.08 -26.47
C LYS A 25 -18.07 -9.11 -25.74
N LYS A 26 -18.48 -8.57 -24.59
CA LYS A 26 -17.65 -7.72 -23.73
C LYS A 26 -16.42 -8.47 -23.20
N ALA A 27 -16.56 -9.72 -22.79
CA ALA A 27 -15.46 -10.55 -22.33
C ALA A 27 -14.44 -10.86 -23.45
N ILE A 28 -14.92 -11.14 -24.67
CA ILE A 28 -14.06 -11.33 -25.84
C ILE A 28 -13.31 -10.04 -26.18
N GLU A 29 -14.01 -8.89 -26.20
CA GLU A 29 -13.39 -7.59 -26.47
C GLU A 29 -12.32 -7.25 -25.43
N TYR A 30 -12.63 -7.44 -24.15
CA TYR A 30 -11.68 -7.26 -23.05
C TYR A 30 -10.46 -8.19 -23.20
N THR A 31 -10.69 -9.46 -23.51
CA THR A 31 -9.61 -10.45 -23.69
C THR A 31 -8.73 -10.09 -24.88
N ASN A 32 -9.30 -9.73 -26.02
CA ASN A 32 -8.54 -9.30 -27.20
C ASN A 32 -7.75 -8.02 -26.92
N LYS A 33 -8.31 -7.07 -26.16
CA LYS A 33 -7.60 -5.87 -25.71
C LYS A 33 -6.41 -6.24 -24.82
N LYS A 34 -6.59 -7.19 -23.90
CA LYS A 34 -5.53 -7.66 -23.02
C LYS A 34 -4.43 -8.41 -23.78
N ILE A 35 -4.79 -9.27 -24.74
CA ILE A 35 -3.82 -9.95 -25.62
C ILE A 35 -2.99 -8.91 -26.38
N LYS A 36 -3.65 -7.95 -27.02
CA LYS A 36 -2.96 -6.88 -27.75
C LYS A 36 -2.02 -6.08 -26.85
N GLN A 37 -2.46 -5.73 -25.63
CA GLN A 37 -1.60 -5.07 -24.64
C GLN A 37 -0.36 -5.92 -24.31
N MET A 38 -0.53 -7.22 -24.09
CA MET A 38 0.59 -8.12 -23.82
C MET A 38 1.55 -8.26 -25.02
N GLU A 39 1.01 -8.34 -26.24
CA GLU A 39 1.83 -8.33 -27.47
C GLU A 39 2.64 -7.03 -27.59
N ASP A 40 2.02 -5.88 -27.33
CA ASP A 40 2.66 -4.57 -27.33
C ASP A 40 3.75 -4.45 -26.23
N GLU A 41 3.51 -5.01 -25.04
CA GLU A 41 4.48 -5.06 -23.93
C GLU A 41 5.69 -5.96 -24.24
N LEU A 42 5.49 -7.04 -25.02
CA LEU A 42 6.56 -7.97 -25.43
C LEU A 42 7.38 -7.44 -26.61
N LEU A 43 6.81 -6.56 -27.43
CA LEU A 43 7.42 -6.06 -28.65
C LEU A 43 8.84 -5.46 -28.46
N PRO A 44 9.14 -4.67 -27.40
CA PRO A 44 10.50 -4.19 -27.14
C PRO A 44 11.51 -5.32 -26.92
N PHE A 45 11.12 -6.38 -26.21
CA PHE A 45 11.98 -7.53 -25.92
C PHE A 45 12.20 -8.38 -27.18
N GLU A 46 11.17 -8.56 -27.99
CA GLU A 46 11.30 -9.22 -29.29
C GLU A 46 12.22 -8.46 -30.24
N ASN A 47 12.06 -7.14 -30.31
CA ASN A 47 12.90 -6.27 -31.12
C ASN A 47 14.37 -6.36 -30.69
N LYS A 48 14.63 -6.29 -29.38
CA LYS A 48 15.97 -6.50 -28.80
C LYS A 48 16.54 -7.87 -29.19
N ARG A 49 15.77 -8.95 -29.02
CA ARG A 49 16.19 -10.32 -29.35
C ARG A 49 16.49 -10.51 -30.84
N LYS A 50 15.70 -9.89 -31.72
CA LYS A 50 15.86 -9.96 -33.19
C LYS A 50 16.85 -8.91 -33.73
N ASN A 51 17.46 -8.11 -32.85
CA ASN A 51 18.32 -6.97 -33.21
C ASN A 51 17.64 -5.99 -34.18
N ILE A 52 16.33 -5.81 -34.03
CA ILE A 52 15.52 -4.88 -34.81
C ILE A 52 15.50 -3.55 -34.07
N ARG A 53 15.99 -2.49 -34.73
CA ARG A 53 15.89 -1.14 -34.19
C ARG A 53 14.44 -0.65 -34.25
N PRO A 54 13.80 -0.32 -33.11
CA PRO A 54 12.43 0.19 -33.12
C PRO A 54 12.36 1.54 -33.85
N LYS A 55 11.32 1.74 -34.67
CA LYS A 55 11.11 2.97 -35.46
C LYS A 55 10.36 4.06 -34.68
N PHE A 56 10.66 4.22 -33.40
CA PHE A 56 10.08 5.29 -32.60
C PHE A 56 11.16 6.02 -31.82
N GLU A 57 10.94 7.32 -31.62
CA GLU A 57 11.77 8.18 -30.79
C GLU A 57 11.04 8.47 -29.48
N ILE A 58 11.80 8.61 -28.40
CA ILE A 58 11.25 8.95 -27.08
C ILE A 58 11.51 10.45 -26.86
N TYR A 59 10.43 11.20 -26.66
CA TYR A 59 10.50 12.64 -26.40
C TYR A 59 10.04 12.95 -24.98
N VAL A 60 10.78 13.82 -24.31
CA VAL A 60 10.30 14.47 -23.08
C VAL A 60 9.71 15.81 -23.49
N THR A 61 8.47 16.07 -23.10
CA THR A 61 7.79 17.33 -23.41
C THR A 61 7.40 18.06 -22.13
N LYS A 62 7.44 19.39 -22.19
CA LYS A 62 6.94 20.30 -21.15
C LYS A 62 5.75 21.07 -21.73
N ARG A 63 4.65 21.10 -20.98
CA ARG A 63 3.46 21.90 -21.30
C ARG A 63 3.13 22.81 -20.12
N GLN A 64 2.75 24.06 -20.38
CA GLN A 64 2.21 24.96 -19.37
C GLN A 64 0.76 25.29 -19.74
N SER A 65 -0.19 24.82 -18.92
CA SER A 65 -1.64 25.02 -19.15
C SER A 65 -2.06 24.57 -20.56
N ASN A 66 -2.72 25.44 -21.33
CA ASN A 66 -3.24 25.13 -22.67
C ASN A 66 -2.22 25.38 -23.80
N SER A 67 -0.94 25.58 -23.49
CA SER A 67 0.08 25.74 -24.52
C SER A 67 0.32 24.45 -25.29
N GLU A 68 0.87 24.56 -26.50
CA GLU A 68 1.41 23.38 -27.18
C GLU A 68 2.56 22.78 -26.35
N PRO A 69 2.71 21.44 -26.32
CA PRO A 69 3.88 20.80 -25.71
C PRO A 69 5.15 21.22 -26.43
N CYS A 70 6.15 21.64 -25.67
CA CYS A 70 7.50 21.86 -26.16
C CYS A 70 8.36 20.64 -25.86
N VAL A 71 9.09 20.11 -26.84
CA VAL A 71 10.08 19.03 -26.62
C VAL A 71 11.29 19.63 -25.89
N ILE A 72 11.61 19.07 -24.72
CA ILE A 72 12.75 19.51 -23.90
C ILE A 72 13.92 18.54 -23.93
N GLU A 73 13.69 17.28 -24.32
CA GLU A 73 14.75 16.27 -24.47
C GLU A 73 14.32 15.20 -25.48
N ARG A 74 15.31 14.68 -26.22
CA ARG A 74 15.15 13.49 -27.06
C ARG A 74 16.01 12.38 -26.45
N VAL A 75 15.37 11.36 -25.89
CA VAL A 75 16.09 10.26 -25.24
C VAL A 75 16.62 9.32 -26.31
N GLU A 76 17.94 9.11 -26.33
CA GLU A 76 18.57 8.16 -27.23
C GLU A 76 18.13 6.74 -26.87
N TYR A 77 17.31 6.14 -27.74
CA TYR A 77 16.80 4.79 -27.56
C TYR A 77 17.48 3.80 -28.50
N GLU A 78 18.31 2.94 -27.92
CA GLU A 78 19.08 1.91 -28.65
C GLU A 78 18.34 0.55 -28.73
N GLY A 79 17.07 0.49 -28.31
CA GLY A 79 16.34 -0.77 -28.16
C GLY A 79 16.42 -1.39 -26.76
N ASP A 80 16.98 -0.66 -25.78
CA ASP A 80 17.00 -1.04 -24.37
C ASP A 80 16.22 -0.03 -23.52
N LEU A 81 15.04 -0.45 -23.04
CA LEU A 81 14.17 0.42 -22.24
C LEU A 81 14.78 0.76 -20.86
N HIS A 82 15.66 -0.09 -20.33
CA HIS A 82 16.37 0.20 -19.07
C HIS A 82 17.29 1.41 -19.25
N ARG A 83 18.11 1.39 -20.32
CA ARG A 83 19.00 2.51 -20.64
C ARG A 83 18.25 3.79 -20.94
N ALA A 84 17.09 3.70 -21.60
CA ALA A 84 16.24 4.86 -21.85
C ALA A 84 15.66 5.43 -20.53
N GLY A 85 15.20 4.57 -19.62
CA GLY A 85 14.73 4.97 -18.29
C GLY A 85 15.83 5.65 -17.46
N ASP A 86 17.04 5.07 -17.44
CA ASP A 86 18.19 5.64 -16.74
C ASP A 86 18.58 7.00 -17.32
N SER A 87 18.58 7.13 -18.64
CA SER A 87 18.90 8.38 -19.34
C SER A 87 17.87 9.46 -19.01
N LEU A 88 16.58 9.10 -18.96
CA LEU A 88 15.51 10.00 -18.54
C LEU A 88 15.70 10.45 -17.08
N MET A 89 15.98 9.53 -16.15
CA MET A 89 16.20 9.89 -14.74
C MET A 89 17.41 10.80 -14.56
N LYS A 90 18.50 10.52 -15.28
CA LYS A 90 19.69 11.38 -15.29
C LYS A 90 19.36 12.77 -15.83
N PHE A 91 18.64 12.87 -16.94
CA PHE A 91 18.22 14.15 -17.50
C PHE A 91 17.39 14.96 -16.49
N MET A 92 16.42 14.33 -15.83
CA MET A 92 15.49 14.99 -14.91
C MET A 92 16.14 15.44 -13.59
N PHE A 93 17.10 14.66 -13.07
CA PHE A 93 17.55 14.79 -11.68
C PHE A 93 19.06 14.93 -11.48
N ALA A 94 19.92 14.43 -12.38
CA ALA A 94 21.36 14.34 -12.10
C ALA A 94 22.05 15.71 -11.91
N LYS A 95 21.49 16.78 -12.50
CA LYS A 95 22.03 18.15 -12.38
C LYS A 95 21.49 18.92 -11.16
N ARG A 96 20.64 18.33 -10.33
CA ARG A 96 20.11 18.98 -9.13
C ARG A 96 21.16 18.93 -8.01
N GLN A 97 21.49 20.10 -7.47
CA GLN A 97 22.46 20.25 -6.37
C GLN A 97 21.81 20.33 -4.99
N HIS A 98 20.50 20.57 -4.95
CA HIS A 98 19.74 20.74 -3.72
C HIS A 98 18.67 19.66 -3.62
N ALA A 99 18.38 19.25 -2.39
CA ALA A 99 17.31 18.31 -2.12
C ALA A 99 15.97 18.84 -2.63
N VAL A 100 15.22 17.98 -3.31
CA VAL A 100 13.91 18.30 -3.87
C VAL A 100 12.88 18.27 -2.75
N GLN A 101 12.12 19.35 -2.58
CA GLN A 101 10.99 19.37 -1.66
C GLN A 101 9.82 18.63 -2.29
N VAL A 102 9.34 17.57 -1.63
CA VAL A 102 8.26 16.72 -2.11
C VAL A 102 7.24 16.57 -0.99
N ASN A 103 6.04 17.11 -1.21
CA ASN A 103 4.96 16.94 -0.23
C ASN A 103 4.50 15.48 -0.18
N GLU A 104 4.37 14.86 -1.35
CA GLU A 104 3.89 13.50 -1.48
C GLU A 104 4.60 12.83 -2.65
N LEU A 105 5.19 11.67 -2.39
CA LEU A 105 5.83 10.83 -3.40
C LEU A 105 5.04 9.53 -3.52
N GLN A 106 4.41 9.32 -4.66
CA GLN A 106 3.71 8.07 -4.96
C GLN A 106 4.53 7.26 -5.95
N ILE A 107 4.83 6.01 -5.60
CA ILE A 107 5.53 5.07 -6.48
C ILE A 107 4.62 3.90 -6.77
N ILE A 108 4.10 3.88 -8.00
CA ILE A 108 3.31 2.79 -8.56
C ILE A 108 4.22 2.10 -9.57
N SER A 109 4.93 1.05 -9.17
CA SER A 109 5.86 0.39 -10.08
C SER A 109 5.53 -1.07 -10.32
N LYS A 110 5.04 -1.35 -11.53
CA LYS A 110 5.04 -2.71 -12.10
C LYS A 110 6.40 -3.11 -12.67
N CYS A 111 7.34 -2.17 -12.75
CA CYS A 111 8.66 -2.37 -13.34
C CYS A 111 9.75 -2.23 -12.28
N GLN A 112 10.55 -3.27 -12.06
CA GLN A 112 11.74 -3.23 -11.20
C GLN A 112 12.87 -2.31 -11.75
N MET A 113 12.54 -1.34 -12.60
CA MET A 113 13.44 -0.64 -13.51
C MET A 113 13.83 0.77 -13.07
N LEU A 114 13.27 1.31 -11.99
CA LEU A 114 13.63 2.65 -11.51
C LEU A 114 14.95 2.61 -10.76
N GLN A 115 16.07 2.76 -11.49
CA GLN A 115 17.31 3.16 -10.86
C GLN A 115 17.27 4.66 -10.60
N MET A 116 17.10 5.02 -9.33
CA MET A 116 17.19 6.42 -8.92
C MET A 116 18.65 6.88 -8.98
N PRO A 117 18.94 8.11 -9.46
CA PRO A 117 20.29 8.64 -9.45
C PRO A 117 20.84 8.70 -8.02
N PHE A 118 22.06 8.18 -7.82
CA PHE A 118 22.69 8.06 -6.49
C PHE A 118 22.87 9.40 -5.75
N ASN A 119 22.88 10.53 -6.48
CA ASN A 119 23.02 11.87 -5.91
C ASN A 119 21.67 12.59 -5.71
N LEU A 120 20.56 11.92 -6.00
CA LEU A 120 19.23 12.49 -5.81
C LEU A 120 18.87 12.45 -4.32
N GLN A 121 18.60 13.63 -3.76
CA GLN A 121 18.05 13.77 -2.42
C GLN A 121 16.66 14.40 -2.49
N MET A 122 15.74 13.87 -1.70
CA MET A 122 14.36 14.33 -1.59
C MET A 122 14.01 14.54 -0.12
N LYS A 123 13.46 15.72 0.17
CA LYS A 123 12.80 16.00 1.44
C LYS A 123 11.34 15.67 1.29
N ILE A 124 10.94 14.51 1.82
CA ILE A 124 9.59 13.99 1.66
C ILE A 124 8.77 14.25 2.92
N LYS A 125 7.47 14.55 2.77
CA LYS A 125 6.54 14.51 3.91
C LYS A 125 5.75 13.21 3.94
N GLN A 126 5.28 12.78 2.77
CA GLN A 126 4.42 11.60 2.61
C GLN A 126 4.96 10.68 1.52
N LEU A 127 4.84 9.38 1.73
CA LEU A 127 5.30 8.35 0.81
C LEU A 127 4.22 7.28 0.64
N ASP A 128 3.88 6.97 -0.62
CA ASP A 128 2.94 5.92 -0.95
C ASP A 128 3.60 4.87 -1.85
N LEU A 129 3.55 3.59 -1.44
CA LEU A 129 4.15 2.46 -2.12
C LEU A 129 3.08 1.40 -2.41
N PHE A 130 2.78 1.16 -3.69
CA PHE A 130 1.64 0.31 -4.08
C PHE A 130 2.00 -1.10 -4.59
N THR A 131 3.28 -1.43 -4.72
CA THR A 131 3.72 -2.73 -5.27
C THR A 131 5.14 -3.08 -4.82
N ASN A 132 5.39 -4.37 -4.50
CA ASN A 132 6.69 -4.88 -4.06
C ASN A 132 7.34 -3.98 -3.00
N VAL A 133 6.61 -3.72 -1.91
CA VAL A 133 6.91 -2.66 -0.93
C VAL A 133 8.33 -2.84 -0.38
N SER A 134 8.72 -4.07 -0.06
CA SER A 134 10.05 -4.37 0.49
C SER A 134 11.17 -3.93 -0.47
N SER A 135 11.02 -4.24 -1.77
CA SER A 135 12.01 -3.85 -2.79
C SER A 135 12.00 -2.34 -3.06
N MET A 136 10.83 -1.69 -2.99
CA MET A 136 10.73 -0.25 -3.15
C MET A 136 11.39 0.51 -2.01
N ILE A 137 11.28 0.02 -0.77
CA ILE A 137 11.98 0.60 0.38
C ILE A 137 13.50 0.60 0.16
N GLU A 138 14.08 -0.50 -0.33
CA GLU A 138 15.52 -0.58 -0.62
C GLU A 138 15.98 0.46 -1.65
N ILE A 139 15.15 0.74 -2.65
CA ILE A 139 15.45 1.71 -3.72
C ILE A 139 15.29 3.15 -3.21
N ILE A 140 14.31 3.41 -2.36
CA ILE A 140 13.92 4.77 -1.97
C ILE A 140 14.66 5.29 -0.73
N LYS A 141 15.04 4.40 0.18
CA LYS A 141 15.73 4.75 1.43
C LYS A 141 16.98 5.62 1.19
N PRO A 142 17.85 5.35 0.20
CA PRO A 142 19.04 6.16 -0.05
C PRO A 142 18.75 7.57 -0.60
N ILE A 143 17.57 7.80 -1.18
CA ILE A 143 17.24 9.10 -1.80
C ILE A 143 16.47 10.03 -0.85
N ILE A 144 16.00 9.52 0.29
CA ILE A 144 15.33 10.33 1.29
C ILE A 144 16.39 11.06 2.12
N ASP A 145 16.32 12.38 2.11
CA ASP A 145 17.17 13.22 2.94
C ASP A 145 16.82 13.02 4.42
N GLU A 146 17.82 12.77 5.26
CA GLU A 146 17.64 12.47 6.68
C GLU A 146 16.89 13.57 7.45
N SER A 147 16.97 14.82 6.99
CA SER A 147 16.22 15.94 7.59
C SER A 147 14.70 15.86 7.37
N SER A 148 14.22 14.90 6.57
CA SER A 148 12.78 14.58 6.43
C SER A 148 12.23 13.90 7.67
N PHE A 149 13.08 13.20 8.44
CA PHE A 149 12.60 12.34 9.52
C PHE A 149 12.33 13.12 10.82
N PRO A 150 11.25 12.79 11.56
CA PRO A 150 10.22 11.82 11.20
C PRO A 150 9.23 12.39 10.16
N CYS A 151 8.97 11.60 9.11
CA CYS A 151 8.03 11.92 8.04
C CYS A 151 6.58 11.87 8.57
N GLU A 152 5.65 12.54 7.87
CA GLU A 152 4.26 12.63 8.32
C GLU A 152 3.51 11.31 8.12
N LYS A 153 3.61 10.70 6.93
CA LYS A 153 2.77 9.54 6.57
C LYS A 153 3.50 8.59 5.62
N LEU A 154 3.34 7.30 5.87
CA LEU A 154 3.65 6.22 4.94
C LEU A 154 2.38 5.45 4.62
N LYS A 155 2.08 5.26 3.34
CA LYS A 155 1.02 4.38 2.84
C LYS A 155 1.65 3.23 2.08
N ILE A 156 1.26 2.00 2.41
CA ILE A 156 1.77 0.79 1.77
C ILE A 156 0.63 -0.14 1.37
N ASP A 157 0.73 -0.72 0.17
CA ASP A 157 -0.12 -1.81 -0.29
C ASP A 157 0.65 -3.13 -0.12
N LEU A 158 0.28 -3.91 0.90
CA LEU A 158 0.97 -5.14 1.26
C LEU A 158 0.37 -6.36 0.54
N ASP A 159 1.27 -7.17 -0.01
CA ASP A 159 0.99 -8.55 -0.39
C ASP A 159 1.57 -9.54 0.64
N SER A 160 1.21 -10.82 0.52
CA SER A 160 1.68 -11.86 1.44
C SER A 160 3.20 -12.09 1.40
N ASN A 161 3.89 -11.68 0.33
CA ASN A 161 5.35 -11.83 0.19
C ASN A 161 6.11 -10.72 0.92
N ASP A 162 5.50 -9.54 1.07
CA ASP A 162 6.12 -8.37 1.67
C ASP A 162 6.17 -8.43 3.21
N ILE A 163 5.17 -9.03 3.88
CA ILE A 163 5.07 -9.03 5.36
C ILE A 163 6.36 -9.50 6.06
N GLN A 164 7.02 -10.54 5.55
CA GLN A 164 8.21 -11.13 6.19
C GLN A 164 9.50 -10.36 5.90
N LYS A 165 9.50 -9.49 4.90
CA LYS A 165 10.70 -8.76 4.42
C LYS A 165 10.65 -7.27 4.71
N LEU A 166 9.58 -6.82 5.37
CA LEU A 166 9.33 -5.43 5.60
C LEU A 166 10.36 -4.83 6.58
N ASP A 167 11.01 -3.73 6.16
CA ASP A 167 11.95 -2.99 7.01
C ASP A 167 11.17 -2.13 8.03
N LEU A 168 10.83 -2.75 9.17
CA LEU A 168 10.10 -2.07 10.26
C LEU A 168 10.90 -0.90 10.84
N GLU A 169 12.24 -0.94 10.79
CA GLU A 169 13.08 0.17 11.26
C GLU A 169 12.88 1.39 10.35
N PHE A 170 12.89 1.21 9.04
CA PHE A 170 12.57 2.30 8.10
C PHE A 170 11.17 2.86 8.34
N ILE A 171 10.18 1.98 8.49
CA ILE A 171 8.77 2.37 8.73
C ILE A 171 8.59 3.16 10.03
N SER A 172 9.42 2.90 11.04
CA SER A 172 9.35 3.62 12.33
C SER A 172 9.62 5.12 12.21
N HIS A 173 10.26 5.57 11.13
CA HIS A 173 10.52 6.99 10.88
C HIS A 173 9.29 7.79 10.41
N PHE A 174 8.13 7.14 10.25
CA PHE A 174 6.88 7.78 9.86
C PHE A 174 5.93 7.89 11.06
N LYS A 175 5.28 9.06 11.22
CA LYS A 175 4.35 9.28 12.33
C LYS A 175 3.09 8.44 12.18
N THR A 176 2.56 8.38 10.96
CA THR A 176 1.36 7.63 10.61
C THR A 176 1.68 6.57 9.57
N LEU A 177 1.22 5.34 9.80
CA LEU A 177 1.26 4.25 8.84
C LEU A 177 -0.16 3.95 8.35
N VAL A 178 -0.31 3.81 7.04
CA VAL A 178 -1.54 3.32 6.40
C VAL A 178 -1.18 2.05 5.66
N ILE A 179 -1.92 0.97 5.94
CA ILE A 179 -1.71 -0.34 5.34
C ILE A 179 -2.97 -0.71 4.58
N GLU A 180 -2.83 -0.91 3.28
CA GLU A 180 -3.81 -1.47 2.35
C GLU A 180 -3.32 -2.81 1.82
N GLY A 181 -4.15 -3.48 1.01
CA GLY A 181 -3.76 -4.64 0.23
C GLY A 181 -4.54 -5.90 0.58
N THR A 182 -3.93 -7.05 0.30
CA THR A 182 -4.59 -8.37 0.35
C THR A 182 -3.89 -9.34 1.29
N ALA A 183 -2.93 -8.85 2.08
CA ALA A 183 -2.13 -9.70 2.93
C ALA A 183 -2.86 -10.01 4.24
N ASP A 184 -2.91 -11.30 4.61
CA ASP A 184 -3.44 -11.71 5.91
C ASP A 184 -2.54 -11.18 7.05
N LEU A 185 -3.07 -10.21 7.80
CA LEU A 185 -2.35 -9.62 8.92
C LEU A 185 -2.39 -10.55 10.13
N THR A 186 -1.25 -11.14 10.46
CA THR A 186 -1.12 -11.93 11.69
C THR A 186 -1.07 -11.01 12.92
N LEU A 187 -1.59 -11.48 14.06
CA LEU A 187 -1.46 -10.79 15.34
C LEU A 187 0.00 -10.42 15.66
N GLN A 188 0.95 -11.32 15.39
CA GLN A 188 2.37 -11.09 15.62
C GLN A 188 2.91 -9.89 14.81
N PHE A 189 2.49 -9.76 13.55
CA PHE A 189 2.87 -8.60 12.73
C PHE A 189 2.34 -7.31 13.35
N ILE A 190 1.04 -7.26 13.64
CA ILE A 190 0.37 -6.07 14.19
C ILE A 190 1.00 -5.63 15.52
N GLN A 191 1.35 -6.58 16.39
CA GLN A 191 2.00 -6.30 17.67
C GLN A 191 3.41 -5.69 17.53
N ASN A 192 4.12 -6.00 16.43
CA ASN A 192 5.49 -5.56 16.18
C ASN A 192 5.56 -4.23 15.40
N ILE A 193 4.43 -3.66 14.97
CA ILE A 193 4.43 -2.37 14.27
C ILE A 193 4.93 -1.27 15.21
N PRO A 194 5.97 -0.50 14.82
CA PRO A 194 6.58 0.50 15.70
C PRO A 194 5.79 1.81 15.76
N ASN A 195 4.95 2.10 14.76
CA ASN A 195 4.22 3.36 14.67
C ASN A 195 3.12 3.45 15.74
N GLN A 196 2.92 4.65 16.27
CA GLN A 196 1.85 4.90 17.24
C GLN A 196 0.47 5.01 16.56
N ILE A 197 0.43 5.57 15.35
CA ILE A 197 -0.80 5.77 14.59
C ILE A 197 -0.76 4.85 13.37
N VAL A 198 -1.69 3.89 13.31
CA VAL A 198 -1.78 2.90 12.23
C VAL A 198 -3.22 2.79 11.75
N HIS A 199 -3.42 2.86 10.44
CA HIS A 199 -4.70 2.67 9.79
C HIS A 199 -4.63 1.45 8.87
N PHE A 200 -5.39 0.42 9.19
CA PHE A 200 -5.57 -0.77 8.36
C PHE A 200 -6.80 -0.54 7.49
N GLN A 201 -6.58 -0.23 6.20
CA GLN A 201 -7.60 0.03 5.18
C GLN A 201 -7.78 -1.20 4.28
N MET A 202 -7.86 -2.38 4.89
CA MET A 202 -8.09 -3.63 4.19
C MET A 202 -9.21 -4.39 4.89
N ASP A 203 -9.98 -5.12 4.10
CA ASP A 203 -11.04 -5.97 4.61
C ASP A 203 -10.37 -7.13 5.31
N SER A 204 -10.46 -7.13 6.64
CA SER A 204 -9.88 -8.18 7.45
C SER A 204 -10.90 -8.65 8.47
N ASP A 205 -11.05 -9.96 8.54
CA ASP A 205 -11.80 -10.63 9.61
C ASP A 205 -11.10 -10.46 10.99
N PHE A 206 -10.01 -9.69 11.05
CA PHE A 206 -9.22 -9.46 12.26
C PHE A 206 -10.08 -8.92 13.40
N SER A 207 -10.98 -7.99 13.10
CA SER A 207 -11.89 -7.38 14.09
C SER A 207 -12.88 -8.39 14.69
N GLU A 208 -13.22 -9.45 13.96
CA GLU A 208 -14.12 -10.52 14.40
C GLU A 208 -13.36 -11.69 15.03
N SER A 209 -12.07 -11.79 14.74
CA SER A 209 -11.23 -12.88 15.20
C SER A 209 -10.94 -12.79 16.71
N PRO A 210 -10.59 -13.92 17.36
CA PRO A 210 -10.04 -13.92 18.71
C PRO A 210 -8.78 -13.06 18.87
N ASP A 211 -8.12 -12.70 17.76
CA ASP A 211 -6.88 -11.92 17.79
C ASP A 211 -7.09 -10.47 18.19
N LEU A 212 -8.27 -9.88 17.96
CA LEU A 212 -8.59 -8.55 18.49
C LEU A 212 -8.53 -8.55 20.03
N ILE A 213 -9.14 -9.55 20.67
CA ILE A 213 -9.11 -9.71 22.13
C ILE A 213 -7.68 -9.94 22.63
N ASN A 214 -6.89 -10.75 21.92
CA ASN A 214 -5.49 -10.98 22.27
C ASN A 214 -4.63 -9.72 22.10
N LEU A 215 -4.89 -8.90 21.07
CA LEU A 215 -4.24 -7.61 20.87
C LEU A 215 -4.55 -6.64 22.01
N ILE A 216 -5.82 -6.55 22.40
CA ILE A 216 -6.28 -5.74 23.55
C ILE A 216 -5.55 -6.17 24.83
N ARG A 217 -5.54 -7.47 25.14
CA ARG A 217 -4.83 -8.01 26.31
C ARG A 217 -3.34 -7.69 26.28
N ASN A 218 -2.71 -7.80 25.11
CA ASN A 218 -1.32 -7.43 24.93
C ASN A 218 -1.08 -5.94 25.23
N TRP A 219 -1.89 -5.03 24.67
CA TRP A 219 -1.77 -3.59 24.89
C TRP A 219 -1.92 -3.19 26.36
N VAL A 220 -2.86 -3.81 27.07
CA VAL A 220 -3.04 -3.64 28.52
C VAL A 220 -1.81 -4.13 29.28
N THR A 221 -1.31 -5.32 28.93
CA THR A 221 -0.16 -5.96 29.60
C THR A 221 1.11 -5.13 29.47
N ILE A 222 1.43 -4.66 28.25
CA ILE A 222 2.63 -3.86 27.99
C ILE A 222 2.46 -2.38 28.34
N SER A 223 1.27 -1.97 28.81
CA SER A 223 0.94 -0.57 29.12
C SER A 223 1.26 0.36 27.94
N LYS A 224 0.67 0.06 26.78
CA LYS A 224 0.87 0.82 25.54
C LYS A 224 0.70 2.33 25.80
N PRO A 225 1.57 3.21 25.26
CA PRO A 225 1.59 4.61 25.64
C PRO A 225 0.38 5.41 25.12
N ILE A 226 0.03 6.48 25.85
CA ILE A 226 -0.98 7.47 25.42
C ILE A 226 -0.63 8.01 24.04
N GLY A 227 -1.65 8.18 23.19
CA GLY A 227 -1.50 8.64 21.82
C GLY A 227 -1.36 7.51 20.80
N THR A 228 -1.18 6.27 21.24
CA THR A 228 -1.28 5.10 20.35
C THR A 228 -2.73 4.95 19.87
N CYS A 229 -2.92 4.83 18.56
CA CYS A 229 -4.22 4.72 17.92
C CYS A 229 -4.15 3.79 16.70
N PHE A 230 -4.82 2.64 16.75
CA PHE A 230 -4.95 1.73 15.62
C PHE A 230 -6.40 1.73 15.14
N THR A 231 -6.63 1.82 13.82
CA THR A 231 -7.97 1.71 13.23
C THR A 231 -8.02 0.58 12.22
N PHE A 232 -9.09 -0.20 12.24
CA PHE A 232 -9.32 -1.34 11.37
C PHE A 232 -10.58 -1.10 10.55
N HIS A 233 -10.47 -1.13 9.23
CA HIS A 233 -11.62 -1.12 8.33
C HIS A 233 -12.50 -2.34 8.60
N CYS A 234 -13.81 -2.15 8.50
CA CYS A 234 -14.82 -3.18 8.69
C CYS A 234 -15.92 -2.99 7.66
N ASP A 235 -16.10 -3.98 6.78
CA ASP A 235 -17.18 -4.05 5.79
C ASP A 235 -18.57 -4.37 6.37
N GLN A 236 -18.67 -4.43 7.70
CA GLN A 236 -19.84 -4.94 8.40
C GLN A 236 -20.88 -3.85 8.70
N GLU A 237 -22.11 -4.26 9.00
CA GLU A 237 -23.15 -3.35 9.44
C GLU A 237 -22.91 -2.87 10.88
N GLU A 238 -23.53 -1.75 11.27
CA GLU A 238 -23.39 -1.21 12.63
C GLU A 238 -23.74 -2.23 13.74
N SER A 239 -24.68 -3.15 13.47
CA SER A 239 -25.05 -4.22 14.40
C SER A 239 -23.89 -5.15 14.75
N ASP A 240 -23.02 -5.44 13.80
CA ASP A 240 -21.90 -6.35 14.00
C ASP A 240 -20.79 -5.68 14.81
N LEU A 241 -20.55 -4.38 14.59
CA LEU A 241 -19.64 -3.59 15.41
C LEU A 241 -20.09 -3.54 16.87
N ILE A 242 -21.40 -3.41 17.10
CA ILE A 242 -21.98 -3.48 18.46
C ILE A 242 -21.73 -4.86 19.08
N GLN A 243 -21.86 -5.95 18.31
CA GLN A 243 -21.55 -7.29 18.79
C GLN A 243 -20.07 -7.46 19.13
N ILE A 244 -19.15 -6.93 18.30
CA ILE A 244 -17.71 -6.91 18.57
C ILE A 244 -17.43 -6.18 19.89
N LEU A 245 -18.01 -4.99 20.10
CA LEU A 245 -17.84 -4.26 21.36
C LEU A 245 -18.42 -5.01 22.58
N ASN A 246 -19.59 -5.62 22.45
CA ASN A 246 -20.16 -6.45 23.53
C ASN A 246 -19.25 -7.64 23.87
N ASN A 247 -18.70 -8.30 22.86
CA ASN A 247 -17.74 -9.38 23.03
C ASN A 247 -16.46 -8.91 23.74
N VAL A 248 -15.93 -7.74 23.38
CA VAL A 248 -14.78 -7.13 24.09
C VAL A 248 -15.10 -6.90 25.56
N ARG A 249 -16.27 -6.32 25.85
CA ARG A 249 -16.72 -6.06 27.21
C ARG A 249 -16.82 -7.34 28.05
N ASP A 250 -17.39 -8.39 27.48
CA ASP A 250 -17.65 -9.64 28.21
C ASP A 250 -16.37 -10.46 28.45
N GLN A 251 -15.36 -10.33 27.58
CA GLN A 251 -14.11 -11.09 27.66
C GLN A 251 -12.95 -10.39 28.38
N ILE A 252 -13.07 -9.09 28.68
CA ILE A 252 -12.02 -8.29 29.32
C ILE A 252 -12.48 -7.85 30.70
N GLU A 253 -11.79 -8.35 31.73
CA GLU A 253 -12.07 -7.98 33.12
C GLU A 253 -11.86 -6.48 33.35
N GLY A 254 -12.82 -5.84 34.01
CA GLY A 254 -12.79 -4.40 34.29
C GLY A 254 -13.17 -3.50 33.11
N ALA A 255 -13.56 -4.06 31.96
CA ALA A 255 -14.07 -3.29 30.83
C ALA A 255 -15.41 -2.60 31.18
N ILE A 256 -15.51 -1.31 30.84
CA ILE A 256 -16.67 -0.46 31.12
C ILE A 256 -17.31 -0.05 29.80
N ALA A 257 -18.59 -0.37 29.63
CA ALA A 257 -19.35 0.06 28.45
C ALA A 257 -19.54 1.58 28.45
N GLY A 258 -19.36 2.19 27.28
CA GLY A 258 -19.63 3.59 26.99
C GLY A 258 -20.56 3.74 25.79
N ASN A 259 -20.81 4.98 25.36
CA ASN A 259 -21.54 5.23 24.12
C ASN A 259 -20.66 4.84 22.93
N LYS A 260 -21.12 3.89 22.10
CA LYS A 260 -20.38 3.34 20.93
C LYS A 260 -18.92 2.94 21.26
N SER A 261 -18.65 2.54 22.50
CA SER A 261 -17.28 2.28 22.97
C SER A 261 -17.24 1.37 24.20
N VAL A 262 -16.07 0.78 24.42
CA VAL A 262 -15.69 0.04 25.63
C VAL A 262 -14.37 0.59 26.13
N ASN A 263 -14.35 0.97 27.39
CA ASN A 263 -13.19 1.56 28.06
C ASN A 263 -12.55 0.52 28.97
N ILE A 264 -11.27 0.22 28.72
CA ILE A 264 -10.52 -0.80 29.45
C ILE A 264 -9.42 -0.09 30.26
N PRO A 265 -9.47 -0.13 31.60
CA PRO A 265 -8.43 0.44 32.43
C PRO A 265 -7.07 -0.20 32.15
N ILE A 266 -6.03 0.62 32.02
CA ILE A 266 -4.63 0.16 31.99
C ILE A 266 -3.97 0.55 33.32
N ARG A 267 -2.96 1.43 33.31
CA ARG A 267 -2.19 1.89 34.48
C ARG A 267 -2.12 3.41 34.47
N ASN A 268 -1.92 4.01 35.65
CA ASN A 268 -1.68 5.45 35.81
C ASN A 268 -2.77 6.34 35.20
N SER A 269 -4.04 6.00 35.44
CA SER A 269 -5.18 6.74 34.89
C SER A 269 -5.16 6.82 33.35
N THR A 270 -4.78 5.72 32.70
CA THR A 270 -4.90 5.57 31.24
C THR A 270 -5.92 4.49 30.90
N VAL A 271 -6.58 4.66 29.76
CA VAL A 271 -7.65 3.80 29.27
C VAL A 271 -7.35 3.42 27.84
N LEU A 272 -7.47 2.14 27.52
CA LEU A 272 -7.67 1.70 26.15
C LEU A 272 -9.15 1.82 25.81
N GLN A 273 -9.48 2.78 24.97
CA GLN A 273 -10.81 2.93 24.41
C GLN A 273 -10.88 2.13 23.10
N VAL A 274 -11.80 1.17 23.06
CA VAL A 274 -12.20 0.46 21.84
C VAL A 274 -13.55 1.02 21.42
N SER A 275 -13.64 1.62 20.24
CA SER A 275 -14.86 2.27 19.73
C SER A 275 -15.06 1.92 18.26
N TYR A 276 -16.23 2.25 17.72
CA TYR A 276 -16.40 2.30 16.27
C TYR A 276 -16.78 3.71 15.81
N ASP A 277 -16.47 4.03 14.56
CA ASP A 277 -16.82 5.28 13.91
C ASP A 277 -17.35 5.00 12.49
N ASP A 278 -18.16 5.91 11.97
CA ASP A 278 -18.69 5.86 10.61
C ASP A 278 -18.18 7.08 9.82
N TYR A 279 -17.43 6.83 8.75
CA TYR A 279 -16.90 7.88 7.90
C TYR A 279 -17.14 7.52 6.44
N GLU A 280 -17.80 8.41 5.68
CA GLU A 280 -18.10 8.21 4.25
C GLU A 280 -18.85 6.90 3.91
N ASN A 281 -19.67 6.39 4.85
CA ASN A 281 -20.36 5.09 4.81
C ASN A 281 -19.46 3.86 4.94
N GLU A 282 -18.22 4.04 5.38
CA GLU A 282 -17.33 2.96 5.81
C GLU A 282 -17.26 2.93 7.34
N PHE A 283 -17.17 1.73 7.90
CA PHE A 283 -17.07 1.53 9.33
C PHE A 283 -15.66 1.16 9.75
N PHE A 284 -15.26 1.63 10.94
CA PHE A 284 -13.94 1.35 11.48
C PHE A 284 -14.02 0.99 12.96
N ILE A 285 -13.32 -0.08 13.37
CA ILE A 285 -12.98 -0.30 14.78
C ILE A 285 -11.73 0.51 15.11
N LYS A 286 -11.80 1.32 16.17
CA LYS A 286 -10.72 2.17 16.65
C LYS A 286 -10.29 1.74 18.05
N MET A 287 -9.00 1.49 18.21
CA MET A 287 -8.34 1.24 19.49
C MET A 287 -7.41 2.40 19.81
N ALA A 288 -7.74 3.19 20.85
CA ALA A 288 -6.96 4.36 21.23
C ALA A 288 -6.61 4.36 22.71
N VAL A 289 -5.34 4.64 23.04
CA VAL A 289 -4.90 4.85 24.42
C VAL A 289 -5.01 6.33 24.78
N VAL A 290 -5.88 6.63 25.74
CA VAL A 290 -6.22 7.99 26.17
C VAL A 290 -6.06 8.14 27.69
N SER A 291 -5.94 9.38 28.16
CA SER A 291 -6.01 9.67 29.60
C SER A 291 -7.43 9.51 30.12
N PHE A 292 -7.57 8.91 31.30
CA PHE A 292 -8.82 8.85 32.06
C PHE A 292 -9.20 10.28 32.45
N LYS A 293 -10.39 10.73 32.03
CA LYS A 293 -10.95 12.03 32.40
C LYS A 293 -11.82 11.90 33.63
#